data_AF-A0A969YXH7-F1
#
_entry.id   AF-A0A969YXH7-F1
#
_cell.length_a   1.000
_cell.length_b   1.000
_cell.length_c   1.000
_cell.angle_alpha   90.00
_cell.angle_beta   90.00
_cell.angle_gamma   90.00
#
_symmetry.space_group_name_H-M   'P 1'
#
loop_
_entity.id
_entity.type
_entity.pdbx_description
1 polymer ?
#
loop_
_entity_poly.entity_id
_entity_poly.type
_entity_poly.pdbx_seq_one_letter_code
_entity_poly.pdbx_strand_id
1 'polypeptide(L)'
;MGLSKAPRTDILQFDINLQAKGTSAIAPEVNLKEINEKTLPFIMGTAIFKEDKVIGFLNGEETKDLLFIKNEVKGGVLVEKMEGNDAATPVSLEIFKSKTRVKPVVDGKDIKINLNIDTIVGVDEIEGTQNFMDDEGRIQLKN
;
A
#
# COMPACT_ATOMS: atom_id res chain seq x y z
N MET A 1 0.26 10.04 11.05
CA MET A 1 -0.68 8.88 11.06
C MET A 1 -0.09 7.82 10.14
N GLY A 2 -0.12 6.53 10.53
CA GLY A 2 0.45 5.46 9.69
C GLY A 2 -0.26 5.33 8.34
N LEU A 3 0.45 4.84 7.33
CA LEU A 3 -0.11 4.58 6.00
C LEU A 3 -1.23 3.53 6.06
N SER A 4 -2.31 3.74 5.28
CA SER A 4 -3.49 2.86 5.30
C SER A 4 -3.16 1.44 4.84
N LYS A 5 -3.70 0.46 5.55
CA LYS A 5 -3.59 -0.98 5.26
C LYS A 5 -4.96 -1.65 5.06
N ALA A 6 -5.96 -0.86 4.69
CA ALA A 6 -7.31 -1.30 4.35
C ALA A 6 -7.88 -0.40 3.24
N PRO A 7 -8.64 -0.96 2.28
CA PRO A 7 -9.29 -0.18 1.24
C PRO A 7 -10.50 0.57 1.79
N ARG A 8 -10.74 1.77 1.24
CA ARG A 8 -12.00 2.48 1.43
C ARG A 8 -12.94 2.07 0.30
N THR A 9 -13.97 1.30 0.64
CA THR A 9 -14.97 0.85 -0.33
C THR A 9 -16.31 1.53 -0.04
N ASP A 10 -16.87 2.21 -1.04
CA ASP A 10 -18.26 2.67 -1.02
C ASP A 10 -19.20 1.52 -1.42
N ILE A 11 -20.37 1.42 -0.76
CA ILE A 11 -21.32 0.31 -0.97
C ILE A 11 -21.81 0.27 -2.43
N LEU A 12 -22.10 1.42 -3.05
CA LEU A 12 -22.54 1.46 -4.43
C LEU A 12 -21.42 1.03 -5.37
N GLN A 13 -20.20 1.49 -5.11
CA GLN A 13 -19.04 1.08 -5.90
C GLN A 13 -18.74 -0.42 -5.76
N PHE A 14 -18.97 -0.99 -4.57
CA PHE A 14 -18.85 -2.43 -4.35
C PHE A 14 -19.84 -3.21 -5.22
N ASP A 15 -21.13 -2.84 -5.19
CA ASP A 15 -22.16 -3.52 -5.98
C ASP A 15 -21.90 -3.42 -7.48
N ILE A 16 -21.48 -2.24 -7.96
CA ILE A 16 -21.05 -2.05 -9.36
C ILE A 16 -19.90 -3.00 -9.71
N ASN A 17 -18.88 -3.11 -8.85
CA ASN A 17 -17.73 -3.97 -9.10
C ASN A 17 -18.08 -5.47 -9.02
N LEU A 18 -19.10 -5.84 -8.25
CA LEU A 18 -19.56 -7.23 -8.11
C LEU A 18 -20.16 -7.75 -9.43
N GLN A 19 -20.84 -6.86 -10.15
CA GLN A 19 -21.55 -7.16 -11.40
C GLN A 19 -20.69 -6.90 -12.65
N ALA A 20 -19.60 -6.13 -12.52
CA ALA A 20 -18.74 -5.75 -13.63
C ALA A 20 -17.88 -6.92 -14.13
N LYS A 21 -17.75 -7.04 -15.46
CA LYS A 21 -16.84 -8.01 -16.08
C LYS A 21 -15.40 -7.48 -16.09
N GLY A 22 -14.44 -8.33 -15.75
CA GLY A 22 -13.00 -8.02 -15.84
C GLY A 22 -12.41 -7.29 -14.63
N THR A 23 -13.19 -7.11 -13.56
CA THR A 23 -12.71 -6.63 -12.26
C THR A 23 -13.24 -7.52 -11.14
N SER A 24 -12.58 -7.49 -9.99
CA SER A 24 -13.06 -8.10 -8.75
C SER A 24 -13.51 -7.01 -7.79
N ALA A 25 -14.61 -7.23 -7.06
CA ALA A 25 -14.98 -6.40 -5.94
C ALA A 25 -14.04 -6.65 -4.75
N ILE A 26 -13.80 -5.61 -3.96
CA ILE A 26 -12.96 -5.67 -2.77
C ILE A 26 -13.63 -4.96 -1.60
N ALA A 27 -13.43 -5.47 -0.39
CA ALA A 27 -13.92 -4.84 0.84
C ALA A 27 -12.83 -4.89 1.93
N PRO A 28 -12.82 -3.92 2.87
CA PRO A 28 -11.90 -3.96 4.00
C PRO A 28 -12.20 -5.16 4.89
N GLU A 29 -11.15 -5.81 5.37
CA GLU A 29 -11.24 -6.91 6.32
C GLU A 29 -11.24 -6.38 7.76
N VAL A 30 -12.13 -6.95 8.59
CA VAL A 30 -12.20 -6.67 10.02
C VAL A 30 -11.74 -7.90 10.79
N ASN A 31 -10.61 -7.75 11.48
CA ASN A 31 -10.00 -8.77 12.32
C ASN A 31 -10.27 -8.49 13.79
N LEU A 32 -10.46 -9.54 14.60
CA LEU A 32 -10.52 -9.42 16.06
C LEU A 32 -9.15 -9.77 16.64
N LYS A 33 -8.59 -8.89 17.46
CA LYS A 33 -7.33 -9.13 18.17
C LYS A 33 -7.55 -9.09 19.67
N GLU A 34 -6.93 -10.02 20.39
CA GLU A 34 -6.87 -9.96 21.84
C GLU A 34 -5.69 -9.08 22.29
N ILE A 35 -5.98 -8.04 23.06
CA ILE A 35 -5.00 -7.12 23.63
C ILE A 35 -5.39 -6.89 25.09
N ASN A 36 -4.51 -7.24 26.02
CA ASN A 36 -4.74 -7.07 27.46
C ASN A 36 -6.10 -7.67 27.91
N GLU A 37 -6.36 -8.93 27.52
CA GLU A 37 -7.61 -9.66 27.83
C GLU A 37 -8.89 -9.03 27.26
N LYS A 38 -8.76 -8.08 26.32
CA LYS A 38 -9.88 -7.47 25.60
C LYS A 38 -9.81 -7.82 24.12
N THR A 39 -10.93 -8.24 23.56
CA THR A 39 -11.09 -8.43 22.12
C THR A 39 -11.41 -7.08 21.47
N LEU A 40 -10.54 -6.60 20.60
CA LEU A 40 -10.69 -5.33 19.88
C LEU A 40 -10.76 -5.56 18.36
N PRO A 41 -11.68 -4.88 17.66
CA PRO A 41 -11.71 -4.92 16.20
C PRO A 41 -10.57 -4.09 15.60
N PHE A 42 -9.95 -4.63 14.55
CA PHE A 42 -8.91 -4.00 13.75
C PHE A 42 -9.29 -4.09 12.27
N ILE A 43 -9.27 -2.95 11.58
CA ILE A 43 -9.52 -2.90 10.14
C ILE A 43 -8.18 -2.96 9.43
N MET A 44 -7.85 -4.10 8.84
CA MET A 44 -6.60 -4.33 8.15
C MET A 44 -6.76 -5.52 7.21
N GLY A 45 -6.27 -5.37 5.98
CA GLY A 45 -6.41 -6.36 4.92
C GLY A 45 -7.56 -6.05 3.96
N THR A 46 -7.68 -6.90 2.94
CA THR A 46 -8.67 -6.78 1.87
C THR A 46 -9.26 -8.14 1.55
N ALA A 47 -10.58 -8.28 1.63
CA ALA A 47 -11.29 -9.43 1.07
C ALA A 47 -11.49 -9.26 -0.44
N ILE A 48 -11.19 -10.30 -1.22
CA ILE A 48 -11.36 -10.33 -2.68
C ILE A 48 -12.58 -11.17 -3.03
N PHE A 49 -13.46 -10.62 -3.85
CA PHE A 49 -14.70 -11.27 -4.27
C PHE A 49 -14.64 -11.70 -5.75
N LYS A 50 -15.26 -12.84 -6.04
CA LYS A 50 -15.64 -13.26 -7.39
C LYS A 50 -17.14 -13.52 -7.37
N GLU A 51 -17.87 -12.70 -8.10
CA GLU A 51 -19.33 -12.61 -7.95
C GLU A 51 -19.66 -12.42 -6.45
N ASP A 52 -20.63 -13.14 -5.90
CA ASP A 52 -21.08 -13.01 -4.51
C ASP A 52 -20.20 -13.75 -3.47
N LYS A 53 -19.03 -14.28 -3.86
CA LYS A 53 -18.19 -15.12 -2.99
C LYS A 53 -16.83 -14.51 -2.72
N VAL A 54 -16.41 -14.56 -1.46
CA VAL A 54 -15.01 -14.30 -1.08
C VAL A 54 -14.14 -15.46 -1.57
N ILE A 55 -13.07 -15.14 -2.31
CA ILE A 55 -12.14 -16.11 -2.88
C ILE A 55 -10.73 -16.02 -2.32
N GLY A 56 -10.43 -15.00 -1.53
CA GLY A 56 -9.12 -14.81 -0.92
C GLY A 56 -9.01 -13.48 -0.18
N PHE A 57 -7.87 -13.29 0.45
CA PHE A 57 -7.55 -12.12 1.24
C PHE A 57 -6.16 -11.60 0.89
N LEU A 58 -5.99 -10.28 0.95
CA LEU A 58 -4.69 -9.63 1.00
C LEU A 58 -4.42 -9.18 2.43
N ASN A 59 -3.22 -9.43 2.92
CA ASN A 59 -2.79 -8.93 4.22
C ASN A 59 -2.58 -7.39 4.18
N GLY A 60 -2.16 -6.79 5.30
CA GLY A 60 -1.97 -5.35 5.39
C GLY A 60 -0.89 -4.77 4.48
N GLU A 61 0.22 -5.48 4.25
CA GLU A 61 1.29 -5.03 3.33
C GLU A 61 0.84 -5.17 1.87
N GLU A 62 0.25 -6.29 1.50
CA GLU A 62 -0.30 -6.50 0.15
C GLU A 62 -1.42 -5.50 -0.16
N THR A 63 -2.23 -5.16 0.85
CA THR A 63 -3.26 -4.12 0.73
C THR A 63 -2.64 -2.74 0.55
N LYS A 64 -1.59 -2.40 1.30
CA LYS A 64 -0.84 -1.14 1.10
C LYS A 64 -0.36 -1.02 -0.36
N ASP A 65 0.21 -2.09 -0.90
CA ASP A 65 0.70 -2.11 -2.29
C ASP A 65 -0.45 -1.98 -3.30
N LEU A 66 -1.57 -2.66 -3.08
CA LEU A 66 -2.79 -2.50 -3.88
C LEU A 66 -3.26 -1.04 -3.90
N LEU A 67 -3.23 -0.34 -2.76
CA LEU A 67 -3.66 1.07 -2.69
C LEU A 67 -2.72 1.99 -3.47
N PHE A 68 -1.41 1.73 -3.49
CA PHE A 68 -0.49 2.44 -4.38
C PHE A 68 -0.83 2.18 -5.85
N ILE A 69 -1.01 0.92 -6.23
CA ILE A 69 -1.36 0.54 -7.62
C ILE A 69 -2.65 1.22 -8.08
N LYS A 70 -3.67 1.27 -7.21
CA LYS A 70 -4.96 1.92 -7.48
C LYS A 70 -4.94 3.44 -7.40
N ASN A 71 -3.79 4.07 -7.14
CA ASN A 71 -3.66 5.52 -6.97
C ASN A 71 -4.51 6.06 -5.79
N GLU A 72 -4.71 5.26 -4.74
CA GLU A 72 -5.56 5.58 -3.59
C GLU A 72 -4.77 6.11 -2.38
N VAL A 73 -3.45 5.97 -2.37
CA VAL A 73 -2.58 6.61 -1.35
C VAL A 73 -2.58 8.14 -1.53
N LYS A 74 -2.95 8.87 -0.47
CA LYS A 74 -2.97 10.35 -0.44
C LYS A 74 -2.04 10.98 0.59
N GLY A 75 -1.51 10.18 1.51
CA GLY A 75 -0.58 10.63 2.56
C GLY A 75 -0.33 9.53 3.59
N GLY A 76 0.31 9.90 4.70
CA GLY A 76 0.67 9.00 5.80
C GLY A 76 2.15 8.62 5.79
N VAL A 77 2.58 7.94 6.85
CA VAL A 77 3.99 7.57 7.06
C VAL A 77 4.28 6.22 6.42
N LEU A 78 5.20 6.20 5.46
CA LEU A 78 5.84 5.02 4.89
C LEU A 78 7.14 4.76 5.66
N VAL A 79 7.34 3.53 6.14
CA VAL A 79 8.57 3.15 6.86
C VAL A 79 9.36 2.21 5.98
N GLU A 80 10.56 2.63 5.60
CA GLU A 80 11.50 1.84 4.82
C GLU A 80 12.65 1.36 5.71
N LYS A 81 13.13 0.15 5.47
CA LYS A 81 14.30 -0.39 6.17
C LYS A 81 15.50 -0.29 5.26
N MET A 82 16.43 0.60 5.59
CA MET A 82 17.64 0.83 4.83
C MET A 82 18.71 -0.14 5.30
N GLU A 83 19.10 -1.08 4.45
CA GLU A 83 20.19 -2.02 4.74
C GLU A 83 21.52 -1.26 4.86
N GLY A 84 22.26 -1.55 5.92
CA GLY A 84 23.57 -0.97 6.20
C GLY A 84 24.56 -2.04 6.63
N ASN A 85 25.80 -1.64 6.90
CA ASN A 85 26.88 -2.60 7.22
C ASN A 85 26.67 -3.34 8.54
N ASP A 86 26.00 -2.72 9.53
CA ASP A 86 25.84 -3.30 10.88
C ASP A 86 24.40 -3.77 11.14
N ALA A 87 23.40 -2.93 10.85
CA ALA A 87 21.98 -3.24 11.02
C ALA A 87 21.12 -2.39 10.07
N ALA A 88 19.95 -2.92 9.71
CA ALA A 88 18.96 -2.16 8.95
C ALA A 88 18.48 -0.95 9.77
N THR A 89 18.52 0.24 9.17
CA THR A 89 18.05 1.49 9.78
C THR A 89 16.62 1.78 9.31
N PRO A 90 15.61 1.77 10.19
CA PRO A 90 14.28 2.25 9.85
C PRO A 90 14.30 3.76 9.56
N VAL A 91 13.70 4.15 8.44
CA VAL A 91 13.51 5.54 8.04
C VAL A 91 12.02 5.77 7.78
N SER A 92 11.44 6.71 8.54
CA SER A 92 10.05 7.13 8.39
C SER A 92 9.98 8.26 7.36
N LEU A 93 9.12 8.07 6.35
CA LEU A 93 8.90 8.97 5.23
C LEU A 93 7.45 9.44 5.24
N GLU A 94 7.21 10.71 5.56
CA GLU A 94 5.86 11.29 5.48
C GLU A 94 5.52 11.58 4.01
N ILE A 95 4.44 10.97 3.52
CA ILE A 95 3.98 11.15 2.14
C ILE A 95 3.15 12.44 2.03
N PHE A 96 3.63 13.39 1.23
CA PHE A 96 2.88 14.60 0.90
C PHE A 96 2.01 14.44 -0.36
N LYS A 97 2.45 13.59 -1.29
CA LYS A 97 1.74 13.32 -2.55
C LYS A 97 2.15 11.98 -3.10
N SER A 98 1.19 11.21 -3.61
CA SER A 98 1.46 10.03 -4.43
C SER A 98 0.58 10.04 -5.67
N LYS A 99 1.16 9.68 -6.81
CA LYS A 99 0.46 9.60 -8.09
C LYS A 99 0.90 8.35 -8.85
N THR A 100 -0.06 7.51 -9.18
CA THR A 100 0.16 6.32 -10.00
C THR A 100 -0.39 6.52 -11.41
N ARG A 101 0.36 6.06 -12.40
CA ARG A 101 -0.02 5.95 -13.82
C ARG A 101 0.13 4.50 -14.26
N VAL A 102 -0.96 3.91 -14.76
CA VAL A 102 -0.99 2.55 -15.30
C VAL A 102 -1.20 2.63 -16.80
N LYS A 103 -0.26 2.10 -17.59
CA LYS A 103 -0.36 2.05 -19.05
C LYS A 103 -0.18 0.60 -19.55
N PRO A 104 -1.23 -0.06 -20.04
CA PRO A 104 -1.07 -1.35 -20.71
C PRO A 104 -0.33 -1.15 -22.05
N VAL A 105 0.54 -2.09 -22.38
CA VAL A 105 1.30 -2.14 -23.63
C VAL A 105 1.08 -3.53 -24.22
N VAL A 106 0.61 -3.58 -25.46
CA VAL A 106 0.41 -4.83 -26.20
C VAL A 106 1.57 -5.01 -27.16
N ASP A 107 2.25 -6.15 -27.05
CA ASP A 107 3.42 -6.53 -27.82
C ASP A 107 3.15 -7.88 -28.49
N GLY A 108 2.53 -7.83 -29.68
CA GLY A 108 2.02 -9.02 -30.36
C GLY A 108 0.89 -9.70 -29.58
N LYS A 109 1.17 -10.87 -29.00
CA LYS A 109 0.24 -11.62 -28.15
C LYS A 109 0.44 -11.37 -26.66
N ASP A 110 1.52 -10.68 -26.28
CA ASP A 110 1.86 -10.43 -24.88
C ASP A 110 1.26 -9.09 -24.42
N ILE A 111 0.77 -9.06 -23.20
CA ILE A 111 0.30 -7.84 -22.53
C ILE A 111 1.29 -7.53 -21.41
N LYS A 112 1.89 -6.35 -21.46
CA LYS A 112 2.75 -5.78 -20.41
C LYS A 112 2.02 -4.61 -19.75
N ILE A 113 2.20 -4.43 -18.45
CA ILE A 113 1.64 -3.29 -17.72
C ILE A 113 2.80 -2.41 -17.27
N ASN A 114 2.88 -1.20 -17.82
CA ASN A 114 3.80 -0.19 -17.33
C ASN A 114 3.14 0.54 -16.16
N LEU A 115 3.63 0.26 -14.96
CA LEU A 115 3.23 0.89 -13.72
C LEU A 115 4.28 1.93 -13.31
N ASN A 116 3.88 3.18 -13.19
CA ASN A 116 4.75 4.25 -12.70
C ASN A 116 4.08 4.90 -11.48
N ILE A 117 4.78 4.91 -10.35
CA ILE A 117 4.32 5.47 -9.08
C ILE A 117 5.30 6.56 -8.70
N ASP A 118 4.86 7.81 -8.72
CA ASP A 118 5.64 8.97 -8.29
C ASP A 118 5.14 9.43 -6.92
N THR A 119 6.00 9.34 -5.90
CA THR A 119 5.68 9.75 -4.53
C THR A 119 6.64 10.85 -4.07
N ILE A 120 6.09 11.92 -3.50
CA ILE A 120 6.83 13.01 -2.84
C ILE A 120 6.72 12.79 -1.35
N VAL A 121 7.88 12.66 -0.70
CA VAL A 121 8.00 12.41 0.73
C VAL A 121 8.97 13.38 1.39
N GLY A 122 8.86 13.52 2.72
CA GLY A 122 9.90 14.09 3.57
C GLY A 122 10.36 13.06 4.61
N VAL A 123 11.61 13.16 5.04
CA VAL A 123 12.13 12.36 6.16
C VAL A 123 11.53 12.90 7.45
N ASP A 124 10.82 12.05 8.19
CA ASP A 124 10.20 12.37 9.47
C ASP A 124 11.08 11.92 10.65
N GLU A 125 11.56 10.67 10.59
CA GLU A 125 12.40 10.06 11.63
C GLU A 125 13.42 9.11 11.03
N ILE A 126 14.61 9.05 11.63
CA ILE A 126 15.66 8.07 11.33
C ILE A 126 16.00 7.36 12.63
N GLU A 127 15.73 6.07 12.72
CA GLU A 127 16.05 5.26 13.90
C GLU A 127 17.43 4.61 13.72
N GLY A 128 18.47 5.44 13.70
CA GLY A 128 19.85 4.99 13.51
C GLY A 128 20.86 6.12 13.44
N THR A 129 22.12 5.77 13.17
CA THR A 129 23.24 6.72 13.09
C THR A 129 23.61 7.10 11.65
N GLN A 130 23.05 6.40 10.66
CA GLN A 130 23.27 6.71 9.25
C GLN A 130 22.59 8.03 8.86
N ASN A 131 23.30 8.87 8.13
CA ASN A 131 22.76 10.15 7.66
C ASN A 131 21.98 9.95 6.36
N PHE A 132 20.67 10.25 6.39
CA PHE A 132 19.82 10.30 5.20
C PHE A 132 19.36 11.73 4.85
N MET A 133 19.94 12.74 5.50
CA MET A 133 19.56 14.14 5.33
C MET A 133 20.41 14.88 4.31
N ASP A 134 21.60 14.37 3.98
CA ASP A 134 22.46 14.88 2.91
C ASP A 134 22.09 14.30 1.53
N ASP A 135 22.72 14.82 0.47
CA ASP A 135 22.40 14.41 -0.91
C ASP A 135 22.73 12.94 -1.17
N GLU A 136 23.84 12.42 -0.63
CA GLU A 136 24.26 11.03 -0.80
C GLU A 136 23.30 10.05 -0.12
N GLY A 137 22.91 10.33 1.13
CA GLY A 137 21.95 9.52 1.87
C GLY A 137 20.56 9.56 1.23
N ARG A 138 20.12 10.73 0.73
CA ARG A 138 18.82 10.84 0.03
C ARG A 138 18.77 10.07 -1.29
N ILE A 139 19.90 9.89 -1.98
CA ILE A 139 19.95 9.05 -3.18
C ILE A 139 19.68 7.58 -2.82
N GLN A 140 20.16 7.11 -1.68
CA GLN A 140 19.90 5.74 -1.21
C GLN A 140 18.41 5.50 -0.92
N LEU A 141 17.68 6.53 -0.47
CA LEU A 141 16.22 6.46 -0.27
C LEU A 141 15.41 6.43 -1.58
N LYS A 142 16.01 6.83 -2.71
CA LYS A 142 15.38 6.81 -4.03
C LYS A 142 15.67 5.46 -4.68
N ASN A 143 14.88 4.45 -4.31
CA ASN A 143 14.90 3.15 -4.99
C ASN A 143 14.63 3.29 -6.50
#